data_AF-A0A5S3PKW2-F1
#
_entry.id   AF-A0A5S3PKW2-F1
#
_cell.length_a   1.000
_cell.length_b   1.000
_cell.length_c   1.000
_cell.angle_alpha   90.00
_cell.angle_beta   90.00
_cell.angle_gamma   90.00
#
_symmetry.space_group_name_H-M   'P 1'
#
loop_
_entity.id
_entity.type
_entity.pdbx_description
1 polymer ?
#
loop_
_entity_poly.entity_id
_entity_poly.type
_entity_poly.pdbx_seq_one_letter_code
_entity_poly.pdbx_strand_id
1 'polypeptide(L)'
;MPRSVLTLVLCLVVLAAGAGLYFGLQHARLDESDVIEAVVGRYVRETGGARTDCVAVPGDEPDVWLVVNCGTAARISRYKVGHDGQLIAQGTEPST
;
A
#
# COMPACT_ATOMS: atom_id res chain seq x y z
N MET A 1 21.31 28.34 -31.08
CA MET A 1 21.06 28.21 -29.63
C MET A 1 22.36 27.82 -28.94
N PRO A 2 22.74 28.47 -27.83
CA PRO A 2 23.98 28.14 -27.12
C PRO A 2 23.93 26.67 -26.66
N ARG A 3 24.99 25.92 -26.97
CA ARG A 3 25.08 24.48 -26.69
C ARG A 3 24.83 24.16 -25.22
N SER A 4 25.26 25.05 -24.32
CA SER A 4 25.04 24.98 -22.87
C SER A 4 23.57 24.92 -22.47
N VAL A 5 22.70 25.67 -23.15
CA VAL A 5 21.24 25.64 -22.88
C VAL A 5 20.67 24.30 -23.32
N LEU A 6 21.11 23.76 -24.46
CA LEU A 6 20.65 22.46 -24.94
C LEU A 6 21.09 21.33 -24.00
N THR A 7 22.34 21.34 -23.52
CA THR A 7 22.83 20.34 -22.56
C THR A 7 22.07 20.40 -21.23
N LEU A 8 21.78 21.60 -20.73
CA LEU A 8 21.05 21.79 -19.48
C LEU A 8 19.60 21.30 -19.59
N VAL A 9 18.91 21.63 -20.69
CA VAL A 9 17.55 21.15 -20.96
C VAL A 9 17.53 19.63 -21.08
N LEU A 10 18.48 19.04 -21.81
CA LEU A 10 18.60 17.59 -21.93
C LEU A 10 18.77 16.92 -20.56
N CYS A 11 19.65 17.46 -19.70
CA CYS A 11 19.85 16.97 -18.34
C CYS A 11 18.56 16.99 -17.52
N LEU A 12 17.81 18.10 -17.56
CA LEU A 12 16.54 18.23 -16.85
C LEU A 12 15.51 17.21 -17.34
N VAL A 13 15.40 17.00 -18.66
CA VAL A 13 14.47 16.03 -19.24
C VAL A 13 14.82 14.61 -18.80
N VAL A 14 16.11 14.25 -18.85
CA VAL A 14 16.56 12.91 -18.43
C VAL A 14 16.31 12.67 -16.93
N LEU A 15 16.58 13.66 -16.09
CA LEU A 15 16.31 13.57 -14.65
C LEU A 15 14.82 13.43 -14.36
N ALA A 16 13.97 14.24 -15.00
CA ALA A 16 12.52 14.16 -14.84
C ALA A 16 11.96 12.81 -15.32
N ALA A 17 12.42 12.33 -16.48
CA ALA A 17 12.03 11.03 -17.01
C ALA A 17 12.47 9.88 -16.11
N GLY A 18 13.71 9.92 -15.61
CA GLY A 18 14.24 8.93 -14.67
C GLY A 18 13.48 8.88 -13.35
N ALA A 19 13.19 10.05 -12.76
CA ALA A 19 12.40 10.14 -11.54
C ALA A 19 10.96 9.65 -11.77
N GLY A 20 10.31 10.10 -12.84
CA GLY A 20 8.94 9.66 -13.18
C GLY A 20 8.85 8.16 -13.42
N LEU A 21 9.82 7.56 -14.12
CA LEU A 21 9.88 6.12 -14.34
C LEU A 21 10.11 5.35 -13.04
N TYR A 22 11.00 5.84 -12.17
CA TYR A 22 11.27 5.21 -10.88
C TYR A 22 10.02 5.21 -9.97
N PHE A 23 9.37 6.36 -9.79
CA PHE A 23 8.14 6.46 -9.00
C PHE A 23 6.98 5.67 -9.63
N GLY A 24 6.86 5.69 -10.96
CA GLY A 24 5.86 4.92 -11.70
C GLY A 24 6.05 3.42 -11.54
N LEU A 25 7.29 2.91 -11.59
CA LEU A 25 7.58 1.50 -11.35
C LEU A 25 7.30 1.08 -9.91
N GLN A 26 7.54 1.96 -8.94
CA GLN A 26 7.22 1.69 -7.54
C GLN A 26 5.71 1.53 -7.33
N HIS A 27 4.90 2.40 -7.95
CA HIS A 27 3.45 2.31 -7.90
C HIS A 27 2.89 1.14 -8.71
N ALA A 28 3.47 0.85 -9.89
CA ALA A 28 3.03 -0.25 -10.74
C ALA A 28 3.36 -1.64 -10.16
N ARG A 29 4.30 -1.72 -9.21
CA ARG A 29 4.67 -2.95 -8.50
C ARG A 29 3.91 -3.18 -7.19
N LEU A 30 2.98 -2.31 -6.80
CA LEU A 30 2.05 -2.64 -5.72
C LEU A 30 1.09 -3.73 -6.21
N ASP A 31 1.48 -4.98 -6.02
CA ASP A 31 0.55 -6.10 -6.13
C ASP A 31 -0.33 -6.11 -4.89
N GLU A 32 -1.63 -6.11 -5.11
CA GLU A 32 -2.66 -6.21 -4.08
C GLU A 32 -2.40 -7.41 -3.17
N SER A 33 -1.91 -8.51 -3.76
CA SER A 33 -1.56 -9.75 -3.06
C SER A 33 -0.41 -9.57 -2.06
N ASP A 34 0.65 -8.83 -2.45
CA ASP A 34 1.82 -8.61 -1.60
C ASP A 34 1.48 -7.73 -0.40
N VAL A 35 0.61 -6.74 -0.61
CA VAL A 35 0.10 -5.86 0.45
C VAL A 35 -0.75 -6.66 1.45
N ILE A 36 -1.66 -7.49 0.97
CA ILE A 36 -2.47 -8.37 1.83
C ILE A 36 -1.55 -9.29 2.64
N GLU A 37 -0.60 -9.96 2.00
CA GLU A 37 0.30 -10.91 2.65
C GLU A 37 1.17 -10.23 3.73
N ALA A 38 1.60 -8.99 3.50
CA ALA A 38 2.33 -8.20 4.49
C ALA A 38 1.48 -7.89 5.73
N VAL A 39 0.20 -7.53 5.55
CA VAL A 39 -0.74 -7.26 6.65
C VAL A 39 -1.10 -8.53 7.40
N VAL A 40 -1.40 -9.62 6.68
CA VAL A 40 -1.67 -10.94 7.27
C VAL A 40 -0.47 -11.42 8.07
N GLY A 41 0.74 -11.32 7.52
CA GLY A 41 1.98 -11.65 8.22
C GLY A 41 2.17 -10.84 9.50
N ARG A 42 1.78 -9.56 9.50
CA ARG A 42 1.79 -8.73 10.71
C ARG A 42 0.80 -9.23 11.75
N TYR A 43 -0.45 -9.51 11.37
CA TYR A 43 -1.47 -10.06 12.27
C TYR A 43 -1.01 -11.36 12.93
N VAL A 44 -0.47 -12.31 12.15
CA VAL A 44 0.05 -13.59 12.67
C VAL A 44 1.19 -13.37 13.66
N ARG A 45 2.12 -12.45 13.38
CA ARG A 45 3.22 -12.14 14.31
C ARG A 45 2.74 -11.48 15.61
N GLU A 46 1.75 -10.59 15.53
CA GLU A 46 1.27 -9.81 16.68
C GLU A 46 0.32 -10.61 17.58
N THR A 47 -0.50 -11.49 16.99
CA THR A 47 -1.59 -12.18 17.70
C THR A 47 -1.39 -13.68 17.84
N GLY A 48 -0.54 -14.28 16.99
CA GLY A 48 -0.45 -15.74 16.85
C GLY A 48 -1.66 -16.38 16.14
N GLY A 49 -2.57 -15.59 15.58
CA GLY A 49 -3.74 -16.07 14.85
C GLY A 49 -3.40 -16.75 13.53
N ALA A 50 -4.39 -17.39 12.90
CA ALA A 50 -4.20 -18.07 11.63
C ALA A 50 -4.35 -17.10 10.45
N ARG A 51 -3.65 -17.38 9.35
CA ARG A 51 -3.79 -16.60 8.11
C ARG A 51 -5.22 -16.63 7.55
N THR A 52 -5.93 -17.73 7.78
CA THR A 52 -7.33 -17.94 7.38
C THR A 52 -8.31 -17.08 8.14
N ASP A 53 -7.88 -16.43 9.22
CA ASP A 53 -8.70 -15.51 10.01
C ASP A 53 -8.78 -14.13 9.34
N CYS A 54 -8.08 -13.93 8.21
CA CYS A 54 -8.02 -12.69 7.47
C CYS A 54 -8.82 -12.74 6.17
N VAL A 55 -9.62 -11.70 5.92
CA VAL A 55 -10.35 -11.48 4.66
C VAL A 55 -10.08 -10.05 4.19
N ALA A 56 -9.59 -9.93 2.95
CA ALA A 56 -9.38 -8.66 2.28
C ALA A 56 -10.64 -8.27 1.50
N VAL A 57 -11.06 -7.01 1.64
CA VAL A 57 -12.17 -6.41 0.90
C VAL A 57 -11.72 -5.06 0.31
N PRO A 58 -12.30 -4.63 -0.82
CA PRO A 58 -12.07 -3.28 -1.34
C PRO A 58 -12.47 -2.22 -0.32
N GLY A 59 -11.75 -1.11 -0.27
CA GLY A 59 -12.16 0.05 0.52
C GLY A 59 -13.38 0.75 -0.07
N ASP A 60 -14.31 1.18 0.78
CA ASP A 60 -15.47 1.99 0.39
C ASP A 60 -15.18 3.51 0.44
N GLU A 61 -14.03 3.91 0.98
CA GLU A 61 -13.61 5.30 1.14
C GLU A 61 -12.58 5.70 0.07
N PRO A 62 -12.59 6.96 -0.41
CA PRO A 62 -11.72 7.39 -1.52
C PRO A 62 -10.21 7.33 -1.21
N ASP A 63 -9.84 7.41 0.06
CA ASP A 63 -8.44 7.32 0.50
C ASP A 63 -8.02 5.88 0.86
N VAL A 64 -8.96 4.92 0.87
CA VAL A 64 -8.73 3.53 1.30
C VAL A 64 -8.79 2.63 0.08
N TRP A 65 -7.66 2.05 -0.28
CA TRP A 65 -7.57 1.09 -1.38
C TRP A 65 -8.09 -0.28 -0.97
N LEU A 66 -7.64 -0.79 0.20
CA LEU A 66 -8.07 -2.08 0.75
C LEU A 66 -8.34 -2.00 2.25
N VAL A 67 -9.25 -2.86 2.69
CA VAL A 67 -9.44 -3.16 4.11
C VAL A 67 -9.19 -4.64 4.33
N VAL A 68 -8.20 -4.97 5.15
CA VAL A 68 -7.95 -6.35 5.59
C VAL A 68 -8.55 -6.52 6.97
N ASN A 69 -9.55 -7.39 7.09
CA ASN A 69 -10.19 -7.73 8.35
C ASN A 69 -9.57 -9.02 8.85
N CYS A 70 -8.84 -8.99 9.95
CA CYS A 70 -8.26 -10.19 10.57
C CYS A 70 -8.82 -10.40 11.96
N GLY A 71 -9.29 -11.61 12.24
CA GLY A 71 -9.76 -11.98 13.57
C GLY A 71 -10.83 -13.05 13.57
N THR A 72 -11.34 -13.33 14.77
CA THR A 72 -12.43 -14.27 14.97
C THR A 72 -13.71 -13.51 15.32
N ALA A 73 -14.85 -14.20 15.35
CA ALA A 73 -16.15 -13.58 15.69
C ALA A 73 -16.14 -12.79 17.03
N ALA A 74 -15.20 -13.08 17.93
CA ALA A 74 -15.06 -12.38 19.21
C ALA A 74 -14.21 -11.10 19.14
N ARG A 75 -13.33 -10.95 18.14
CA ARG A 75 -12.45 -9.78 17.98
C ARG A 75 -11.95 -9.67 16.55
N ILE A 76 -12.34 -8.58 15.87
CA ILE A 76 -11.94 -8.27 14.51
C ILE A 76 -11.05 -7.03 14.52
N SER A 77 -9.85 -7.16 13.96
CA SER A 77 -8.94 -6.06 13.69
C SER A 77 -9.08 -5.63 12.23
N ARG A 78 -9.41 -4.36 12.00
CA ARG A 78 -9.50 -3.78 10.66
C ARG A 78 -8.22 -3.00 10.34
N TYR A 79 -7.57 -3.39 9.25
CA TYR A 79 -6.38 -2.75 8.72
C TYR A 79 -6.75 -2.02 7.43
N LYS A 80 -6.83 -0.68 7.48
CA LYS A 80 -7.10 0.14 6.29
C LYS A 80 -5.78 0.46 5.59
N VAL A 81 -5.69 0.14 4.30
CA VAL A 81 -4.51 0.34 3.47
C VAL A 81 -4.80 1.38 2.38
N GLY A 82 -3.90 2.35 2.24
CA GLY A 82 -3.94 3.38 1.21
C GLY A 82 -3.44 2.90 -0.16
N HIS A 83 -3.62 3.74 -1.18
CA HIS A 83 -3.14 3.47 -2.54
C HIS A 83 -1.62 3.40 -2.67
N ASP A 84 -0.90 3.89 -1.68
CA ASP A 84 0.56 3.79 -1.54
C ASP A 84 1.00 2.51 -0.79
N GLY A 85 0.05 1.64 -0.41
CA GLY A 85 0.30 0.43 0.34
C GLY A 85 0.58 0.66 1.83
N GLN A 86 0.43 1.90 2.32
CA GLN A 86 0.62 2.20 3.73
C GLN A 86 -0.65 1.97 4.56
N LEU A 87 -0.46 1.63 5.83
CA LEU A 87 -1.56 1.50 6.79
C LEU A 87 -2.01 2.89 7.24
N ILE A 88 -3.20 3.30 6.83
CA ILE A 88 -3.79 4.60 7.17
C ILE A 88 -4.34 4.59 8.60
N ALA A 89 -4.97 3.47 9.00
CA ALA A 89 -5.51 3.31 10.34
C ALA A 89 -5.65 1.83 10.72
N GLN A 90 -5.40 1.53 12.01
CA GLN A 90 -5.69 0.25 12.63
C GLN A 90 -6.79 0.47 13.68
N GLY A 91 -7.97 -0.11 13.44
CA GLY A 91 -9.10 -0.05 14.38
C GLY A 91 -9.41 -1.45 14.89
N THR A 92 -9.38 -1.65 16.21
CA THR A 92 -10.01 -2.81 16.84
C THR A 92 -11.44 -2.41 17.18
N GLU A 93 -12.39 -2.68 16.29
CA GLU A 93 -13.80 -2.50 16.63
C GLU A 93 -14.27 -3.75 17.40
N PRO A 94 -14.76 -3.61 18.64
CA PRO A 94 -15.33 -4.74 19.37
C PRO A 94 -16.62 -5.18 18.68
N SER A 95 -16.63 -6.42 18.18
CA SER A 95 -17.83 -7.06 17.63
C SER A 95 -18.85 -7.19 18.75
N THR A 96 -19.96 -6.45 18.65
CA THR A 96 -21.09 -6.53 19.60
C THR A 96 -22.09 -7.56 19.11
#